data_AF-A0A7X8TQU9-F1
#
_entry.id   AF-A0A7X8TQU9-F1
#
_cell.length_a   1.000
_cell.length_b   1.000
_cell.length_c   1.000
_cell.angle_alpha   90.00
_cell.angle_beta   90.00
_cell.angle_gamma   90.00
#
_symmetry.space_group_name_H-M   'P 1'
#
loop_
_entity.id
_entity.type
_entity.pdbx_description
1 polymer ?
#
loop_
_entity_poly.entity_id
_entity_poly.type
_entity_poly.pdbx_seq_one_letter_code
_entity_poly.pdbx_strand_id
1 'polypeptide(L)' 'MFLATCVKFEMLVRDFIEQREGVTAIEYALVGVAIAGIVTAVFGTNGDLEKALDEGMKTIKDKMK' A
#
# COMPACT_ATOMS: atom_id res chain seq x y z
N MET A 1 -17.38 -28.65 -35.71
CA MET A 1 -17.92 -27.60 -34.81
C MET A 1 -17.47 -27.77 -33.36
N PHE A 2 -17.56 -28.96 -32.76
CA PHE A 2 -17.24 -29.20 -31.34
C PHE A 2 -15.78 -28.91 -30.93
N LEU A 3 -14.80 -29.38 -31.73
CA LEU A 3 -13.37 -29.13 -31.46
C LEU A 3 -13.00 -27.64 -31.47
N ALA A 4 -13.57 -26.86 -32.38
CA ALA A 4 -13.33 -25.42 -32.44
C ALA A 4 -13.88 -24.70 -31.20
N THR A 5 -14.97 -25.19 -30.61
CA THR A 5 -15.52 -24.67 -29.36
C THR A 5 -14.63 -25.03 -28.17
N CYS A 6 -14.10 -26.25 -28.11
CA CYS A 6 -13.17 -26.66 -27.05
C CYS A 6 -11.87 -25.84 -27.07
N VAL A 7 -11.29 -25.61 -28.25
CA VAL A 7 -10.07 -24.78 -28.39
C VAL A 7 -10.34 -23.34 -27.99
N LYS A 8 -11.49 -22.75 -28.38
CA LYS A 8 -11.87 -21.39 -27.95
C LYS A 8 -12.05 -21.29 -26.44
N PHE A 9 -12.62 -22.33 -25.82
CA PHE A 9 -12.79 -22.36 -24.37
C PHE A 9 -11.45 -22.46 -23.64
N GLU A 10 -10.53 -23.29 -24.13
CA GLU A 10 -9.18 -23.40 -23.59
C GLU A 10 -8.40 -22.08 -23.69
N MET A 11 -8.52 -21.37 -24.82
CA MET A 11 -7.93 -20.04 -25.01
C MET A 11 -8.50 -19.01 -24.03
N LEU A 12 -9.82 -18.99 -23.83
CA LEU A 12 -10.49 -18.10 -22.88
C LEU A 12 -10.05 -18.35 -21.43
N VAL A 13 -9.89 -19.62 -21.05
CA VAL A 13 -9.41 -20.00 -19.72
C VAL A 13 -7.95 -19.59 -19.53
N ARG A 14 -7.11 -19.77 -20.57
CA ARG A 14 -5.72 -19.28 -20.57
C ARG A 14 -5.66 -17.76 -20.42
N ASP A 15 -6.38 -17.03 -21.25
CA ASP A 15 -6.43 -15.56 -21.19
C ASP A 15 -6.95 -15.07 -19.84
N PHE A 16 -7.93 -15.76 -19.24
CA PHE A 16 -8.46 -15.43 -17.92
C PHE A 16 -7.46 -15.66 -16.78
N ILE A 17 -6.69 -16.76 -16.83
CA ILE A 17 -5.62 -17.03 -15.86
C ILE A 17 -4.43 -16.07 -16.05
N GLU A 18 -4.18 -15.67 -17.29
CA GLU A 18 -3.07 -14.77 -17.66
C GLU A 18 -3.40 -13.29 -17.40
N GLN A 19 -4.69 -12.95 -17.25
CA GLN A 19 -5.16 -11.65 -16.77
C GLN A 19 -4.80 -11.43 -15.29
N ARG A 20 -3.58 -10.91 -15.07
CA ARG A 20 -3.08 -10.51 -13.75
C ARG A 20 -3.52 -9.11 -13.30
N GLU A 21 -4.27 -8.38 -14.13
CA GLU A 21 -4.67 -6.99 -13.84
C GLU A 21 -5.49 -6.85 -12.55
N GLY A 22 -6.31 -7.85 -12.22
CA GLY A 22 -7.05 -7.87 -10.94
C GLY A 22 -6.15 -8.15 -9.72
N VAL A 23 -5.09 -8.93 -9.91
CA VAL A 23 -4.12 -9.28 -8.84
C VAL A 23 -3.19 -8.10 -8.56
N THR A 24 -2.78 -7.36 -9.59
CA THR A 24 -2.01 -6.12 -9.40
C THR A 24 -2.84 -5.02 -8.71
N ALA A 25 -4.13 -4.89 -9.05
CA ALA A 25 -4.99 -3.89 -8.40
C ALA A 25 -5.14 -4.11 -6.88
N ILE A 26 -5.33 -5.37 -6.43
CA ILE A 26 -5.45 -5.67 -5.00
C ILE A 26 -4.11 -5.54 -4.26
N GLU A 27 -2.99 -5.84 -4.91
CA GLU A 27 -1.64 -5.63 -4.36
C GLU A 27 -1.34 -4.14 -4.17
N TYR A 28 -1.58 -3.30 -5.19
CA TYR A 28 -1.39 -1.85 -5.06
C TYR A 28 -2.36 -1.23 -4.03
N ALA A 29 -3.58 -1.75 -3.92
CA ALA A 29 -4.51 -1.33 -2.86
C ALA A 29 -3.95 -1.64 -1.46
N LEU A 30 -3.37 -2.82 -1.26
CA LEU A 30 -2.74 -3.19 0.01
C LEU A 30 -1.52 -2.31 0.33
N VAL A 31 -0.67 -2.04 -0.66
CA VAL A 31 0.46 -1.12 -0.52
C VAL A 31 -0.02 0.29 -0.15
N GLY A 32 -1.13 0.75 -0.75
CA GLY A 32 -1.77 2.02 -0.39
C GLY A 32 -2.21 2.08 1.08
N VAL A 33 -2.81 1.00 1.60
CA VAL A 33 -3.20 0.90 3.02
C VAL A 33 -1.96 0.94 3.92
N ALA A 34 -0.89 0.24 3.56
CA ALA A 34 0.36 0.25 4.32
C ALA A 34 0.99 1.65 4.39
N ILE A 35 1.04 2.36 3.26
CA ILE A 35 1.55 3.74 3.20
C ILE A 35 0.67 4.67 4.04
N ALA A 36 -0.66 4.57 3.94
CA ALA A 36 -1.57 5.38 4.75
C ALA A 36 -1.36 5.17 6.26
N GLY A 37 -1.09 3.93 6.68
CA GLY A 37 -0.73 3.62 8.06
C GLY A 37 0.57 4.29 8.50
N ILE A 38 1.63 4.20 7.68
CA ILE A 38 2.92 4.83 7.98
C ILE A 38 2.80 6.35 8.05
N VAL A 39 2.11 6.96 7.07
CA VAL A 39 1.90 8.40 7.04
C VAL A 39 1.14 8.87 8.27
N THR A 40 0.10 8.13 8.68
CA THR A 40 -0.66 8.46 9.89
C THR A 40 0.17 8.32 11.16
N ALA A 41 1.00 7.28 11.27
CA ALA A 41 1.86 7.08 12.44
C ALA A 41 2.94 8.18 12.59
N VAL A 42 3.54 8.60 11.48
CA VAL A 42 4.63 9.59 11.49
C VAL A 42 4.09 11.02 11.57
N PHE A 43 3.05 11.33 10.79
CA PHE A 43 2.56 12.70 10.57
C PHE A 43 1.17 12.99 11.18
N GLY A 44 0.51 12.01 11.79
CA GLY A 44 -0.76 12.23 12.49
C GLY A 44 -0.58 13.04 13.78
N THR A 45 -1.70 13.46 14.38
CA THR A 45 -1.70 14.12 15.69
C THR A 45 -1.11 13.19 16.75
N ASN A 46 -0.14 13.68 17.53
CA ASN A 46 0.70 12.89 18.45
C ASN A 46 1.56 11.83 17.73
N GLY A 47 1.83 12.04 16.43
CA GLY A 47 2.72 11.21 15.65
C GLY A 47 4.17 11.31 16.11
N ASP A 48 5.01 10.40 15.61
CA ASP A 48 6.39 10.30 16.06
C ASP A 48 7.22 11.55 15.73
N LEU A 49 6.94 12.22 14.61
CA LEU A 49 7.63 13.45 14.23
C LEU A 49 7.32 14.61 15.18
N GLU A 50 6.04 14.78 15.55
CA GLU A 50 5.61 15.83 16.49
C GLU A 50 6.30 15.65 17.84
N LYS A 51 6.29 14.43 18.37
CA LYS A 51 6.96 14.09 19.64
C LYS A 51 8.46 14.36 19.59
N ALA A 52 9.14 13.94 18.52
CA ALA A 52 10.58 14.15 18.37
C ALA A 52 10.94 15.64 18.33
N LEU A 53 10.14 16.47 17.64
CA LEU A 53 10.33 17.92 17.59
C LEU A 53 10.08 18.56 18.96
N ASP A 54 9.03 18.16 19.66
CA ASP A 54 8.72 18.66 21.00
C ASP A 54 9.81 18.31 22.03
N GLU A 55 10.32 17.07 22.00
CA GLU A 55 11.42 16.62 22.85
C GLU A 55 12.72 17.36 22.54
N GLY A 56 13.03 17.55 21.25
CA GLY A 56 14.17 18.34 20.81
C GLY A 56 14.09 19.78 21.32
N MET A 57 12.92 20.42 21.19
CA MET A 57 12.72 21.79 21.64
C MET A 57 12.77 21.93 23.17
N LYS A 58 12.21 20.96 23.91
CA LYS A 58 12.36 20.89 25.38
C LYS A 58 13.83 20.81 25.78
N THR A 59 14.59 19.94 25.13
CA THR A 59 16.03 19.77 25.40
C THR A 59 16.81 21.07 25.19
N ILE A 60 16.52 21.82 24.12
CA ILE A 60 17.13 23.12 23.87
C ILE A 60 16.76 24.12 24.97
N LYS A 61 15.47 24.20 25.31
CA LYS A 61 14.97 25.11 26.34
C LYS A 61 15.58 24.84 27.72
N ASP A 62 15.79 23.57 28.06
CA ASP A 62 16.40 23.17 29.32
C ASP A 62 17.89 23.50 29.38
N LYS A 63 18.61 23.44 28.25
CA LYS A 63 20.02 23.87 28.16
C LYS A 63 20.23 25.39 28.12
N MET A 64 19.19 26.16 27.85
CA MET A 64 19.22 27.62 27.85
C MET A 64 18.95 28.24 29.23
N LYS A 65 18.57 27.44 30.22
CA LYS A 65 18.46 27.84 31.64
C LYS A 65 19.75 27.53 32.38
#